data_AF-A0AAN6WS99-F1
#
_entry.id   AF-A0AAN6WS99-F1
#
_cell.length_a   1.000
_cell.length_b   1.000
_cell.length_c   1.000
_cell.angle_alpha   90.00
_cell.angle_beta   90.00
_cell.angle_gamma   90.00
#
_symmetry.space_group_name_H-M   'P 1'
#
loop_
_entity.id
_entity.type
_entity.pdbx_description
1 polymer ?
#
loop_
_entity_poly.entity_id
_entity_poly.type
_entity_poly.pdbx_seq_one_letter_code
_entity_poly.pdbx_strand_id
1 'polypeptide(L)'
;LVSYVSRRAKAWRHLLKGPDMIQEGYNKTNGAPFEVLTPDLRQVFVSSPQHIKEVTQAPFTALSMQAAAKQMLQPKYTMHGFDWFDRPGVEGFGYVRTVRTPLTNNLRCLLPDLATLVRARVAEMHAQHPVVNGVKHTTLFPMVIKLVAMTNATSFFGKDIANSEAFIKGS
;
A
#
# COMPACT_ATOMS: atom_id res chain seq x y z
N LEU A 1 32.30 -14.37 -17.26
CA LEU A 1 31.13 -14.26 -18.18
C LEU A 1 29.94 -15.13 -17.72
N VAL A 2 30.12 -16.44 -17.50
CA VAL A 2 29.05 -17.36 -17.04
C VAL A 2 28.38 -16.92 -15.71
N SER A 3 29.12 -16.35 -14.77
CA SER A 3 28.57 -15.85 -13.50
C SER A 3 27.71 -14.58 -13.65
N TYR A 4 27.99 -13.75 -14.66
CA TYR A 4 27.24 -12.51 -14.90
C TYR A 4 25.90 -12.80 -15.57
N VAL A 5 25.92 -13.67 -16.59
CA VAL A 5 24.71 -14.11 -17.30
C VAL A 5 23.76 -14.84 -16.35
N SER A 6 24.29 -15.72 -15.49
CA SER A 6 23.46 -16.45 -14.52
C SER A 6 22.85 -15.55 -13.44
N ARG A 7 23.58 -14.53 -12.97
CA ARG A 7 23.04 -13.51 -12.05
C ARG A 7 21.92 -12.70 -12.72
N ARG A 8 22.11 -12.28 -13.97
CA ARG A 8 21.08 -11.55 -14.72
C ARG A 8 19.84 -12.39 -14.97
N ALA A 9 20.00 -13.67 -15.35
CA ALA A 9 18.88 -14.59 -15.52
C ALA A 9 18.08 -14.81 -14.23
N LYS A 10 18.76 -14.90 -13.06
CA LYS A 10 18.09 -14.94 -11.75
C LYS A 10 17.34 -13.65 -11.44
N ALA A 11 17.93 -12.50 -11.76
CA ALA A 11 17.29 -11.20 -11.58
C ALA A 11 16.00 -11.06 -12.41
N TRP A 12 16.00 -11.49 -13.67
CA TRP A 12 14.79 -11.49 -14.49
C TRP A 12 13.74 -12.51 -14.02
N ARG A 13 14.18 -13.67 -13.49
CA ARG A 13 13.29 -14.66 -12.89
C ARG A 13 12.51 -14.11 -11.68
N HIS A 14 13.10 -13.17 -10.94
CA HIS A 14 12.43 -12.50 -9.82
C HIS A 14 11.11 -11.83 -10.24
N LEU A 15 11.01 -11.29 -11.45
CA LEU A 15 9.76 -10.66 -11.92
C LEU A 15 8.58 -11.63 -12.02
N LEU A 16 8.86 -12.93 -12.21
CA LEU A 16 7.84 -13.97 -12.38
C LEU A 16 7.64 -14.82 -11.13
N LYS A 17 8.71 -15.04 -10.34
CA LYS A 17 8.72 -15.92 -9.17
C LYS A 17 9.20 -15.22 -7.89
N GLY A 18 9.02 -13.90 -7.83
CA GLY A 18 9.47 -13.07 -6.71
C GLY A 18 9.04 -13.60 -5.34
N PRO A 19 7.74 -13.87 -5.11
CA PRO A 19 7.24 -14.40 -3.84
C PRO A 19 7.92 -15.72 -3.43
N ASP A 20 8.02 -16.68 -4.36
CA ASP A 20 8.64 -17.99 -4.10
C ASP A 20 10.12 -17.84 -3.76
N MET A 21 10.84 -16.97 -4.47
CA MET A 21 12.27 -16.72 -4.25
C MET A 21 12.53 -16.08 -2.88
N ILE A 22 11.66 -15.18 -2.43
CA ILE A 22 11.74 -14.56 -1.10
C ILE A 22 11.46 -15.62 -0.02
N GLN A 23 10.41 -16.43 -0.21
CA GLN A 23 10.05 -17.49 0.74
C GLN A 23 11.15 -18.54 0.85
N GLU A 24 11.74 -18.96 -0.27
CA GLU A 24 12.87 -19.88 -0.31
C GLU A 24 14.09 -19.31 0.43
N GLY A 25 14.41 -18.02 0.20
CA GLY A 25 15.47 -17.32 0.90
C GLY A 25 15.25 -17.30 2.41
N TYR A 26 14.04 -16.96 2.85
CA TYR A 26 13.66 -16.94 4.26
C TYR A 26 13.79 -18.32 4.92
N ASN A 27 13.29 -19.37 4.26
CA ASN A 27 13.35 -20.74 4.79
C ASN A 27 14.81 -21.22 4.92
N LYS A 28 15.69 -20.82 4.00
CA LYS A 28 17.10 -21.22 4.00
C LYS A 28 17.94 -20.53 5.06
N THR A 29 17.61 -19.28 5.39
CA THR A 29 18.45 -18.48 6.31
C THR A 29 17.98 -18.52 7.75
N ASN A 30 16.83 -19.15 8.05
CA ASN A 30 16.31 -19.35 9.39
C ASN A 30 16.33 -18.06 10.25
N GLY A 31 15.93 -16.94 9.65
CA GLY A 31 15.91 -15.61 10.28
C GLY A 31 17.14 -14.74 10.04
N ALA A 32 18.23 -15.26 9.48
CA ALA A 32 19.37 -14.43 9.08
C ALA A 32 19.04 -13.59 7.82
N PRO A 33 19.60 -12.37 7.69
CA PRO A 33 19.39 -11.53 6.51
C PRO A 33 19.86 -12.22 5.24
N PHE A 34 19.12 -12.00 4.15
CA PHE A 34 19.47 -12.57 2.85
C PHE A 34 19.20 -11.60 1.72
N GLU A 35 19.85 -11.84 0.60
CA GLU A 35 19.75 -11.01 -0.59
C GLU A 35 18.88 -11.65 -1.65
N VAL A 36 18.04 -10.84 -2.29
CA VAL A 36 17.40 -11.16 -3.55
C VAL A 36 17.81 -10.14 -4.60
N LEU A 37 18.31 -10.65 -5.73
CA LEU A 37 18.65 -9.84 -6.90
C LEU A 37 17.38 -9.58 -7.72
N THR A 38 17.08 -8.31 -7.95
CA THR A 38 16.08 -7.87 -8.92
C THR A 38 16.79 -7.27 -10.15
N PRO A 39 16.08 -7.03 -11.27
CA PRO A 39 16.69 -6.45 -12.46
C PRO A 39 17.35 -5.09 -12.21
N ASP A 40 16.80 -4.30 -11.31
CA ASP A 40 17.20 -2.90 -11.12
C ASP A 40 18.01 -2.68 -9.85
N LEU A 41 17.81 -3.51 -8.82
CA LEU A 41 18.50 -3.36 -7.55
C LEU A 41 18.69 -4.66 -6.77
N ARG A 42 19.61 -4.58 -5.81
CA ARG A 42 19.84 -5.60 -4.80
C ARG A 42 18.95 -5.33 -3.59
N GLN A 43 18.05 -6.25 -3.25
CA GLN A 43 17.20 -6.15 -2.07
C GLN A 43 17.76 -7.04 -0.96
N VAL A 44 17.90 -6.48 0.24
CA VAL A 44 18.27 -7.24 1.45
C VAL A 44 17.03 -7.39 2.31
N PHE A 45 16.63 -8.63 2.54
CA PHE A 45 15.52 -9.00 3.38
C PHE A 45 16.00 -9.27 4.79
N VAL A 46 15.27 -8.71 5.76
CA VAL A 46 15.59 -8.77 7.18
C VAL A 46 14.35 -9.23 7.92
N SER A 47 14.46 -10.30 8.71
CA SER A 47 13.31 -10.90 9.42
C SER A 47 13.54 -11.16 10.90
N SER A 48 14.79 -11.18 11.39
CA SER A 48 15.02 -11.35 12.83
C SER A 48 14.63 -10.08 13.60
N PRO A 49 14.07 -10.21 14.82
CA PRO A 49 13.70 -9.07 15.65
C PRO A 49 14.86 -8.11 15.93
N GLN A 50 16.08 -8.65 16.09
CA GLN A 50 17.29 -7.87 16.33
C GLN A 50 17.62 -6.95 15.14
N HIS A 51 17.73 -7.52 13.94
CA HIS A 51 18.09 -6.73 12.76
C HIS A 51 16.96 -5.77 12.36
N ILE A 52 15.68 -6.13 12.59
CA ILE A 52 14.55 -5.21 12.41
C ILE A 52 14.71 -3.99 13.33
N LYS A 53 15.08 -4.20 14.60
CA LYS A 53 15.33 -3.10 15.54
C LYS A 53 16.49 -2.22 15.09
N GLU A 54 17.58 -2.81 14.60
CA GLU A 54 18.73 -2.06 14.07
C GLU A 54 18.35 -1.21 12.85
N VAL A 55 17.61 -1.77 11.89
CA VAL A 55 17.13 -1.04 10.69
C VAL A 55 16.18 0.10 11.08
N THR A 56 15.29 -0.13 12.04
CA THR A 56 14.32 0.87 12.50
C THR A 56 14.99 2.02 13.27
N GLN A 57 16.12 1.76 13.91
CA GLN A 57 16.89 2.74 14.67
C GLN A 57 18.01 3.40 13.87
N ALA A 58 18.22 2.99 12.61
CA ALA A 58 19.28 3.53 11.76
C ALA A 58 19.05 5.02 11.48
N PRO A 59 20.12 5.83 11.46
CA PRO A 59 20.00 7.24 11.13
C PRO A 59 19.61 7.42 9.66
N PHE A 60 18.87 8.49 9.35
CA PHE A 60 18.44 8.83 7.99
C PHE A 60 19.61 9.00 6.99
N THR A 61 20.81 9.31 7.49
CA THR A 61 22.04 9.40 6.70
C THR A 61 22.56 8.04 6.23
N ALA A 62 22.20 6.95 6.92
CA ALA A 62 22.58 5.59 6.57
C ALA A 62 21.45 4.86 5.82
N LEU A 63 20.19 5.05 6.23
CA LEU A 63 19.01 4.42 5.60
C LEU A 63 17.87 5.43 5.46
N SER A 64 17.29 5.53 4.26
CA SER A 64 16.19 6.44 3.97
C SER A 64 14.97 5.70 3.43
N MET A 65 13.88 5.73 4.20
CA MET A 65 12.58 5.19 3.79
C MET A 65 12.00 5.95 2.59
N GLN A 66 12.22 7.27 2.51
CA GLN A 66 11.75 8.09 1.40
C GLN A 66 12.47 7.71 0.08
N ALA A 67 13.80 7.52 0.13
CA ALA A 67 14.56 7.08 -1.03
C ALA A 67 14.12 5.69 -1.49
N ALA A 68 13.87 4.77 -0.54
CA ALA A 68 13.33 3.45 -0.84
C ALA A 68 11.92 3.53 -1.49
N ALA A 69 11.04 4.38 -0.97
CA ALA A 69 9.70 4.59 -1.56
C ALA A 69 9.77 5.20 -2.96
N LYS A 70 10.64 6.19 -3.20
CA LYS A 70 10.89 6.79 -4.51
C LYS A 70 11.35 5.75 -5.53
N GLN A 71 12.27 4.87 -5.11
CA GLN A 71 12.76 3.80 -5.96
C GLN A 71 11.70 2.74 -6.26
N MET A 72 10.86 2.39 -5.28
CA MET A 72 9.81 1.39 -5.44
C MET A 72 8.63 1.89 -6.28
N LEU A 73 8.19 3.12 -6.05
CA LEU A 73 6.99 3.67 -6.69
C LEU A 73 7.29 4.39 -8.00
N GLN A 74 8.54 4.82 -8.21
CA GLN A 74 8.98 5.54 -9.40
C GLN A 74 8.01 6.66 -9.80
N PRO A 75 7.68 7.61 -8.89
CA PRO A 75 6.59 8.57 -9.06
C PRO A 75 6.70 9.40 -10.35
N LYS A 76 7.91 9.69 -10.82
CA LYS A 76 8.14 10.38 -12.09
C LYS A 76 7.47 9.68 -13.27
N TYR A 77 7.47 8.34 -13.24
CA TYR A 77 6.91 7.49 -14.30
C TYR A 77 5.50 7.01 -14.00
N THR A 78 5.09 6.96 -12.72
CA THR A 78 3.79 6.40 -12.30
C THR A 78 2.76 7.44 -11.87
N MET A 79 3.17 8.69 -11.62
CA MET A 79 2.34 9.78 -11.07
C MET A 79 2.45 11.04 -11.94
N HIS A 80 2.28 10.91 -13.26
CA HIS A 80 2.22 12.02 -14.22
C HIS A 80 3.36 13.06 -14.09
N GLY A 81 4.61 12.57 -13.98
CA GLY A 81 5.79 13.43 -13.88
C GLY A 81 6.06 14.01 -12.50
N PHE A 82 5.30 13.62 -11.47
CA PHE A 82 5.54 14.04 -10.09
C PHE A 82 6.86 13.47 -9.55
N ASP A 83 7.71 14.31 -8.93
CA ASP A 83 9.00 13.90 -8.37
C ASP A 83 9.13 14.36 -6.92
N TRP A 84 9.45 13.43 -6.01
CA TRP A 84 9.72 13.76 -4.60
C TRP A 84 11.08 14.41 -4.47
N PHE A 85 11.16 15.54 -3.76
CA PHE A 85 12.43 16.21 -3.52
C PHE A 85 13.32 15.39 -2.56
N ASP A 86 14.59 15.24 -2.90
CA ASP A 86 15.56 14.44 -2.14
C ASP A 86 16.09 15.13 -0.87
N ARG A 87 15.50 16.26 -0.45
CA ARG A 87 16.00 17.05 0.70
C ARG A 87 15.43 16.54 2.03
N PRO A 88 16.28 16.06 2.97
CA PRO A 88 15.84 15.73 4.31
C PRO A 88 15.33 16.99 5.02
N GLY A 89 14.10 16.94 5.52
CA GLY A 89 13.48 18.02 6.30
C GLY A 89 12.43 18.87 5.58
N VAL A 90 12.26 18.75 4.26
CA VAL A 90 11.27 19.56 3.52
C VAL A 90 9.94 18.81 3.33
N GLU A 91 9.94 17.47 3.19
CA GLU A 91 8.70 16.74 2.86
C GLU A 91 8.46 15.43 3.62
N GLY A 92 9.45 14.84 4.29
CA GLY A 92 9.25 13.65 5.14
C GLY A 92 8.34 13.89 6.36
N PHE A 93 8.25 15.14 6.82
CA PHE A 93 7.31 15.57 7.85
C PHE A 93 5.96 16.04 7.29
N GLY A 94 5.87 16.35 5.98
CA GLY A 94 4.66 16.91 5.37
C GLY A 94 3.51 15.92 5.35
N TYR A 95 3.72 14.71 4.83
CA TYR A 95 2.66 13.68 4.79
C TYR A 95 2.19 13.26 6.20
N VAL A 96 3.13 12.99 7.12
CA VAL A 96 2.77 12.61 8.50
C VAL A 96 2.08 13.76 9.22
N ARG A 97 2.54 15.01 9.09
CA ARG A 97 1.93 16.15 9.78
C ARG A 97 0.61 16.59 9.15
N THR A 98 0.45 16.46 7.84
CA THR A 98 -0.75 16.88 7.10
C THR A 98 -1.84 15.81 7.09
N VAL A 99 -1.51 14.51 7.20
CA VAL A 99 -2.52 13.46 7.31
C VAL A 99 -2.79 13.12 8.76
N ARG A 100 -1.77 12.82 9.56
CA ARG A 100 -1.98 12.30 10.93
C ARG A 100 -2.66 13.32 11.83
N THR A 101 -2.21 14.57 11.82
CA THR A 101 -2.75 15.60 12.73
C THR A 101 -4.17 16.01 12.34
N PRO A 102 -4.47 16.40 11.09
CA PRO A 102 -5.84 16.70 10.67
C PRO A 102 -6.78 15.50 10.76
N LEU A 103 -6.37 14.30 10.33
CA LEU A 103 -7.24 13.13 10.38
C LEU A 103 -7.57 12.74 11.83
N THR A 104 -6.58 12.75 12.73
CA THR A 104 -6.79 12.43 14.16
C THR A 104 -7.69 13.47 14.84
N ASN A 105 -7.49 14.76 14.52
CA ASN A 105 -8.29 15.84 15.11
C ASN A 105 -9.73 15.84 14.57
N ASN A 106 -9.93 15.51 13.29
CA ASN A 106 -11.24 15.53 12.64
C ASN A 106 -11.97 14.18 12.71
N LEU A 107 -11.32 13.09 13.16
CA LEU A 107 -11.90 11.75 13.26
C LEU A 107 -13.23 11.75 14.04
N ARG A 108 -13.29 12.49 15.15
CA ARG A 108 -14.50 12.58 15.99
C ARG A 108 -15.68 13.19 15.24
N CYS A 109 -15.41 14.17 14.37
CA CYS A 109 -16.43 14.83 13.55
C CYS A 109 -16.83 13.99 12.33
N LEU A 110 -15.89 13.23 11.76
CA LEU A 110 -16.13 12.42 10.56
C LEU A 110 -16.87 11.11 10.87
N LEU A 111 -16.63 10.49 12.03
CA LEU A 111 -17.17 9.16 12.36
C LEU A 111 -18.71 9.05 12.32
N PRO A 112 -19.50 10.01 12.86
CA PRO A 112 -20.96 9.91 12.79
C PRO A 112 -21.51 9.92 11.36
N ASP A 113 -20.93 10.79 10.52
CA ASP A 113 -21.29 10.92 9.11
C ASP A 113 -20.93 9.66 8.32
N LEU A 114 -19.72 9.13 8.54
CA LEU A 114 -19.26 7.88 7.92
C LEU A 114 -20.12 6.69 8.38
N ALA A 115 -20.47 6.60 9.66
CA ALA A 115 -21.33 5.54 10.16
C ALA A 115 -22.73 5.58 9.52
N THR A 116 -23.28 6.78 9.35
CA THR A 116 -24.58 6.97 8.66
C THR A 116 -24.47 6.57 7.19
N LEU A 117 -23.42 6.99 6.50
CA LEU A 117 -23.14 6.63 5.12
C LEU A 117 -22.98 5.11 4.94
N VAL A 118 -22.18 4.45 5.77
CA VAL A 118 -21.98 3.00 5.72
C VAL A 118 -23.30 2.26 5.92
N ARG A 119 -24.10 2.62 6.93
CA ARG A 119 -25.41 1.98 7.16
C ARG A 119 -26.34 2.12 5.95
N ALA A 120 -26.45 3.33 5.39
CA ALA A 120 -27.28 3.59 4.23
C ALA A 120 -26.82 2.77 3.01
N ARG A 121 -25.52 2.73 2.72
CA ARG A 121 -24.96 2.01 1.57
C ARG A 121 -25.02 0.50 1.74
N VAL A 122 -24.82 -0.03 2.95
CA VAL A 122 -25.05 -1.45 3.23
C VAL A 122 -26.51 -1.81 2.98
N ALA A 123 -27.46 -1.02 3.46
CA ALA A 123 -28.89 -1.27 3.23
C ALA A 123 -29.26 -1.21 1.74
N GLU A 124 -28.76 -0.20 1.01
CA GLU A 124 -28.97 -0.04 -0.44
C GLU A 124 -28.38 -1.22 -1.23
N MET A 125 -27.11 -1.54 -1.01
CA MET A 125 -26.47 -2.64 -1.73
C MET A 125 -27.11 -3.97 -1.36
N HIS A 126 -27.45 -4.18 -0.08
CA HIS A 126 -28.21 -5.36 0.32
C HIS A 126 -29.57 -5.39 -0.38
N ALA A 127 -30.28 -4.27 -0.53
CA ALA A 127 -31.56 -4.17 -1.26
C ALA A 127 -31.46 -4.65 -2.72
N GLN A 128 -30.35 -4.35 -3.41
CA GLN A 128 -30.14 -4.64 -4.83
C GLN A 128 -29.77 -6.10 -5.17
N HIS A 129 -29.42 -6.93 -4.17
CA HIS A 129 -29.02 -8.32 -4.43
C HIS A 129 -30.22 -9.24 -4.72
N PRO A 130 -30.06 -10.23 -5.63
CA PRO A 130 -31.13 -11.16 -5.96
C PRO A 130 -31.48 -12.04 -4.76
N VAL A 131 -32.79 -12.27 -4.59
CA VAL A 131 -33.30 -13.28 -3.67
C VAL A 131 -33.31 -14.60 -4.43
N VAL A 132 -32.47 -15.55 -4.02
CA VAL A 132 -32.45 -16.91 -4.55
C VAL A 132 -32.99 -17.82 -3.46
N ASN A 133 -34.07 -18.56 -3.74
CA ASN A 133 -34.71 -19.48 -2.78
C ASN A 133 -35.15 -18.82 -1.45
N GLY A 134 -35.65 -17.59 -1.49
CA GLY A 134 -36.06 -16.85 -0.29
C GLY A 134 -34.91 -16.30 0.56
N VAL A 135 -33.65 -16.57 0.17
CA VAL A 135 -32.44 -16.05 0.83
C VAL A 135 -31.77 -15.04 -0.08
N LYS A 136 -31.32 -13.92 0.51
CA LYS A 136 -30.65 -12.88 -0.26
C LYS A 136 -29.16 -13.18 -0.36
N HIS A 137 -28.68 -13.49 -1.55
CA HIS A 137 -27.27 -13.82 -1.76
C HIS A 137 -26.46 -12.54 -1.98
N THR A 138 -25.57 -12.23 -1.05
CA THR A 138 -24.70 -11.05 -1.12
C THR A 138 -23.24 -11.48 -1.27
N THR A 139 -22.50 -10.87 -2.20
CA THR A 139 -21.05 -11.06 -2.27
C THR A 139 -20.37 -10.10 -1.29
N LEU A 140 -19.97 -10.62 -0.13
CA LEU A 140 -19.44 -9.80 0.97
C LEU A 140 -18.15 -9.07 0.59
N PHE A 141 -17.24 -9.74 -0.10
CA PHE A 141 -15.93 -9.18 -0.43
C PHE A 141 -16.01 -7.95 -1.35
N PRO A 142 -16.70 -8.00 -2.51
CA PRO A 142 -16.92 -6.80 -3.34
C PRO A 142 -17.64 -5.67 -2.60
N MET A 143 -18.61 -6.00 -1.75
CA MET A 143 -19.32 -5.02 -0.94
C MET A 143 -18.39 -4.30 0.03
N VAL A 144 -17.51 -5.03 0.74
CA VAL A 144 -16.53 -4.46 1.66
C VAL A 144 -15.53 -3.56 0.93
N ILE A 145 -14.99 -3.99 -0.22
CA ILE A 145 -14.07 -3.18 -1.02
C ILE A 145 -14.75 -1.87 -1.44
N LYS A 146 -15.99 -1.93 -1.95
CA LYS A 146 -16.74 -0.74 -2.36
C LYS A 146 -17.00 0.20 -1.17
N LEU A 147 -17.35 -0.34 0.00
CA LEU A 147 -17.54 0.46 1.21
C LEU A 147 -16.26 1.18 1.63
N VAL A 148 -15.12 0.48 1.66
CA VAL A 148 -13.82 1.06 2.01
C VAL A 148 -13.41 2.15 1.03
N ALA A 149 -13.58 1.93 -0.28
CA ALA A 149 -13.29 2.94 -1.29
C ALA A 149 -14.15 4.20 -1.09
N MET A 150 -15.45 4.04 -0.85
CA MET A 150 -16.37 5.16 -0.63
C MET A 150 -16.10 5.92 0.67
N THR A 151 -15.82 5.23 1.78
CA THR A 151 -15.51 5.89 3.06
C THR A 151 -14.17 6.63 3.00
N ASN A 152 -13.16 6.05 2.34
CA ASN A 152 -11.90 6.73 2.07
C ASN A 152 -12.12 7.96 1.18
N ALA A 153 -12.86 7.82 0.08
CA ALA A 153 -13.14 8.93 -0.81
C ALA A 153 -13.88 10.07 -0.09
N THR A 154 -14.86 9.74 0.75
CA THR A 154 -15.61 10.72 1.54
C THR A 154 -14.71 11.41 2.57
N SER A 155 -13.80 10.67 3.20
CA SER A 155 -12.91 11.20 4.25
C SER A 155 -11.83 12.12 3.69
N PHE A 156 -11.30 11.83 2.49
CA PHE A 156 -10.20 12.59 1.90
C PHE A 156 -10.65 13.67 0.93
N PHE A 157 -11.76 13.46 0.21
CA PHE A 157 -12.20 14.33 -0.90
C PHE A 157 -13.60 14.94 -0.68
N GLY A 158 -14.28 14.58 0.41
CA GLY A 158 -15.63 15.06 0.71
C GLY A 158 -16.73 14.32 -0.05
N LYS A 159 -17.98 14.65 0.27
CA LYS A 159 -19.18 13.93 -0.23
C LYS A 159 -19.43 14.16 -1.73
N ASP A 160 -19.02 15.30 -2.26
CA ASP A 160 -19.29 15.66 -3.66
C ASP A 160 -18.51 14.78 -4.64
N ILE A 161 -17.25 14.46 -4.30
CA ILE A 161 -16.36 13.61 -5.12
C ILE A 161 -16.66 12.13 -4.85
N ALA A 162 -16.97 11.75 -3.62
CA ALA A 162 -17.23 10.36 -3.23
C ALA A 162 -18.50 9.75 -3.84
N ASN A 163 -19.47 10.58 -4.25
CA ASN A 163 -20.68 10.13 -4.93
C ASN A 163 -20.52 9.96 -6.45
N SER A 164 -19.37 10.36 -7.02
CA SER A 164 -19.09 10.15 -8.43
C SER A 164 -18.75 8.68 -8.69
N GLU A 165 -19.64 7.97 -9.40
CA GLU A 165 -19.41 6.56 -9.75
C GLU A 165 -18.18 6.40 -10.68
N ALA A 166 -17.89 7.41 -11.49
CA ALA A 166 -16.69 7.45 -12.33
C ALA A 166 -15.40 7.53 -11.50
N PHE A 167 -15.42 8.31 -10.40
CA PHE A 167 -14.28 8.40 -9.50
C PHE A 167 -14.07 7.10 -8.72
N ILE A 168 -15.15 6.50 -8.20
CA ILE A 168 -15.09 5.26 -7.41
C ILE A 168 -14.70 4.05 -8.28
N LYS A 169 -15.06 3.99 -9.56
CA LYS A 169 -14.63 2.92 -10.48
C LYS A 169 -13.19 3.06 -10.95
N GLY A 170 -12.63 4.28 -10.94
CA GLY A 170 -11.25 4.55 -11.31
C GLY A 170 -10.25 4.56 -10.15
N SER A 171 -10.74 4.42 -8.90
CA SER A 171 -9.95 4.34 -7.67
C SER A 171 -9.73 2.89 -7.24
#